data_AF-Q16PY2-F1
#
_entry.id   AF-Q16PY2-F1
#
_cell.length_a   1.000
_cell.length_b   1.000
_cell.length_c   1.000
_cell.angle_alpha   90.00
_cell.angle_beta   90.00
_cell.angle_gamma   90.00
#
_symmetry.space_group_name_H-M   'P 1'
#
loop_
_entity.id
_entity.type
_entity.pdbx_description
1 polymer ?
#
loop_
_entity_poly.entity_id
_entity_poly.type
_entity_poly.pdbx_seq_one_letter_code
_entity_poly.pdbx_strand_id
1 'polypeptide(L)'
;MKATVTSVLVLLAISHATLADPAAPDNVPASCLNKNFNVDPFECCKTPKLLDEGTVKECVHSFPPPQNAQDEIKPDCMSECVMNSTRIFDRRQNVNDAKAMETFLEKLNGKSVWAEIVQKAVKQCLDDADNRKEEFSRDMKALQQKFPKERICSPAAGFIMECVHVSVYKNCPASIFKDNLAGCPAIKKHLNVDNCPFYTIFPEKKAPKPVKRH
;
A
#
# COMPACT_ATOMS: atom_id res chain seq x y z
N MET A 1 -8.89 -49.72 -55.89
CA MET A 1 -9.03 -49.32 -54.47
C MET A 1 -7.64 -49.37 -53.86
N LYS A 2 -7.01 -48.21 -53.63
CA LYS A 2 -5.64 -48.10 -53.12
C LYS A 2 -5.67 -47.45 -51.74
N ALA A 3 -4.96 -48.06 -50.80
CA ALA A 3 -4.69 -47.56 -49.48
C ALA A 3 -3.79 -46.32 -49.54
N THR A 4 -4.05 -45.36 -48.66
CA THR A 4 -3.11 -44.29 -48.33
C THR A 4 -3.01 -44.22 -46.82
N VAL A 5 -1.82 -44.60 -46.35
CA VAL A 5 -1.33 -44.43 -44.99
C VAL A 5 -1.00 -42.95 -44.82
N THR A 6 -1.65 -42.27 -43.88
CA THR A 6 -1.26 -40.91 -43.48
C THR A 6 -0.87 -40.94 -42.01
N SER A 7 0.44 -40.87 -41.80
CA SER A 7 1.08 -40.74 -40.50
C SER A 7 0.68 -39.39 -39.88
N VAL A 8 -0.07 -39.41 -38.77
CA VAL A 8 -0.36 -38.20 -37.99
C VAL A 8 0.68 -38.12 -36.88
N LEU A 9 1.71 -37.30 -37.12
CA LEU A 9 2.68 -36.89 -36.11
C LEU A 9 1.94 -35.98 -35.11
N VAL A 10 1.58 -36.51 -33.94
CA VAL A 10 1.04 -35.70 -32.84
C VAL A 10 2.22 -34.95 -32.21
N LEU A 11 2.44 -33.71 -32.65
CA LEU A 11 3.28 -32.75 -31.95
C LEU A 11 2.55 -32.36 -30.66
N LEU A 12 2.89 -33.02 -29.55
CA LEU A 12 2.61 -32.53 -28.21
C LEU A 12 3.43 -31.25 -28.00
N ALA A 13 2.84 -30.11 -28.36
CA ALA A 13 3.28 -28.83 -27.84
C ALA A 13 2.98 -28.85 -26.34
N ILE A 14 4.00 -29.19 -25.54
CA ILE A 14 4.01 -28.91 -24.11
C ILE A 14 4.14 -27.39 -24.00
N SER A 15 3.00 -26.71 -24.11
CA SER A 15 2.86 -25.35 -23.61
C SER A 15 3.13 -25.43 -22.12
N HIS A 16 4.34 -25.07 -21.70
CA HIS A 16 4.59 -24.66 -20.33
C HIS A 16 3.73 -23.41 -20.11
N ALA A 17 2.48 -23.60 -19.72
CA ALA A 17 1.73 -22.57 -19.04
C ALA A 17 2.50 -22.35 -17.74
N THR A 18 3.36 -21.33 -17.74
CA THR A 18 3.83 -20.73 -16.49
C THR A 18 2.57 -20.35 -15.73
N LEU A 19 2.28 -21.12 -14.69
CA LEU A 19 1.31 -20.74 -13.67
C LEU A 19 1.85 -19.43 -13.09
N ALA A 20 1.32 -18.32 -13.58
CA ALA A 20 1.52 -17.03 -12.96
C ALA A 20 0.91 -17.13 -11.56
N ASP A 21 1.77 -17.02 -10.55
CA ASP A 21 1.39 -16.97 -9.16
C ASP A 21 0.56 -15.69 -8.92
N PRO A 22 -0.68 -15.76 -8.40
CA PRO A 22 -1.51 -14.57 -8.21
C PRO A 22 -1.13 -13.75 -6.97
N ALA A 23 0.13 -13.81 -6.50
CA ALA A 23 0.57 -13.29 -5.21
C ALA A 23 1.95 -12.60 -5.19
N ALA A 24 2.32 -11.87 -6.25
CA ALA A 24 3.44 -10.93 -6.21
C ALA A 24 2.92 -9.50 -6.40
N PRO A 25 3.36 -8.50 -5.61
CA PRO A 25 3.28 -7.12 -6.10
C PRO A 25 4.20 -7.04 -7.34
N ASP A 26 3.85 -6.15 -8.28
CA ASP A 26 4.68 -5.73 -9.41
C ASP A 26 4.46 -6.41 -10.78
N ASN A 27 3.32 -6.06 -11.41
CA ASN A 27 3.37 -5.61 -12.80
C ASN A 27 3.11 -4.10 -12.83
N VAL A 28 3.94 -3.32 -12.13
CA VAL A 28 3.91 -1.86 -12.24
C VAL A 28 4.31 -1.50 -13.67
N PRO A 29 3.46 -0.80 -14.44
CA PRO A 29 3.82 -0.44 -15.80
C PRO A 29 5.14 0.33 -15.82
N ALA A 30 6.02 0.02 -16.78
CA ALA A 30 7.29 0.75 -16.93
C ALA A 30 7.10 2.27 -17.06
N SER A 31 5.93 2.70 -17.57
CA SER A 31 5.51 4.11 -17.64
C SER A 31 5.38 4.78 -16.28
N CYS A 32 5.16 4.02 -15.21
CA CYS A 32 5.02 4.50 -13.85
C CYS A 32 6.35 4.65 -13.11
N LEU A 33 7.41 4.00 -13.58
CA LEU A 33 8.70 3.95 -12.90
C LEU A 33 9.62 5.10 -13.32
N ASN A 34 10.63 5.38 -12.48
CA ASN A 34 11.70 6.36 -12.75
C ASN A 34 11.22 7.80 -13.03
N LYS A 35 10.02 8.16 -12.57
CA LYS A 35 9.54 9.55 -12.63
C LYS A 35 10.19 10.34 -11.51
N ASN A 36 10.77 11.48 -11.86
CA ASN A 36 11.24 12.45 -10.87
C ASN A 36 10.30 13.65 -10.85
N PHE A 37 9.50 13.73 -9.80
CA PHE A 37 8.65 14.89 -9.54
C PHE A 37 9.45 15.88 -8.69
N ASN A 38 9.84 17.01 -9.26
CA ASN A 38 10.55 18.09 -8.57
C ASN A 38 9.60 18.95 -7.72
N VAL A 39 8.65 18.34 -7.03
CA VAL A 39 7.71 18.98 -6.11
C VAL A 39 7.34 17.96 -5.04
N ASP A 40 7.24 18.42 -3.79
CA ASP A 40 6.70 17.57 -2.72
C ASP A 40 5.20 17.31 -3.01
N PRO A 41 4.75 16.05 -3.16
CA PRO A 41 3.34 15.74 -3.33
C PRO A 41 2.43 16.40 -2.28
N PHE A 42 2.91 16.54 -1.03
CA PHE A 42 2.14 17.16 0.04
C PHE A 42 2.04 18.69 -0.07
N GLU A 43 2.88 19.34 -0.90
CA GLU A 43 2.69 20.73 -1.29
C GLU A 43 1.57 20.90 -2.33
N CYS A 44 1.35 19.88 -3.18
CA CYS A 44 0.29 19.82 -4.16
C CYS A 44 -1.08 19.62 -3.51
N CYS A 45 -1.15 18.74 -2.50
CA CYS A 45 -2.36 18.50 -1.74
C CYS A 45 -2.05 18.37 -0.24
N LYS A 46 -2.51 19.35 0.54
CA LYS A 46 -2.40 19.29 2.00
C LYS A 46 -3.56 18.48 2.59
N THR A 47 -3.36 17.17 2.70
CA THR A 47 -4.33 16.27 3.34
C THR A 47 -4.43 16.54 4.84
N PRO A 48 -5.60 16.30 5.46
CA PRO A 48 -5.76 16.44 6.90
C PRO A 48 -4.96 15.35 7.64
N LYS A 49 -4.48 15.70 8.84
CA LYS A 49 -3.97 14.70 9.78
C LYS A 49 -5.16 13.98 10.42
N LEU A 50 -5.39 12.73 10.02
CA LEU A 50 -6.57 11.96 10.43
C LEU A 50 -6.42 11.30 11.80
N LEU A 51 -5.18 11.05 12.23
CA LEU A 51 -4.88 10.33 13.45
C LEU A 51 -4.37 11.25 14.55
N ASP A 52 -4.50 10.81 15.80
CA ASP A 52 -3.89 11.48 16.94
C ASP A 52 -2.36 11.55 16.81
N GLU A 53 -1.80 12.75 16.98
CA GLU A 53 -0.37 12.97 16.77
C GLU A 53 0.47 12.36 17.90
N GLY A 54 -0.04 12.35 19.13
CA GLY A 54 0.62 11.72 20.27
C GLY A 54 0.77 10.22 20.04
N THR A 55 -0.33 9.57 19.64
CA THR A 55 -0.39 8.14 19.31
C THR A 55 0.57 7.78 18.17
N VAL A 56 0.54 8.53 17.06
CA VAL A 56 1.45 8.29 15.93
C VAL A 56 2.91 8.46 16.37
N LYS A 57 3.22 9.51 17.13
CA LYS A 57 4.59 9.78 17.60
C LYS A 57 5.10 8.68 18.52
N GLU A 58 4.27 8.18 19.43
CA GLU A 58 4.61 7.06 20.30
C GLU A 58 4.91 5.79 19.47
N CYS A 59 4.05 5.46 18.51
CA CYS A 59 4.24 4.29 17.66
C CYS A 59 5.48 4.39 16.76
N VAL A 60 5.77 5.57 16.20
CA VAL A 60 7.01 5.81 15.44
C VAL A 60 8.25 5.67 16.34
N HIS A 61 8.18 6.10 17.60
CA HIS A 61 9.29 5.95 18.54
C HIS A 61 9.52 4.47 18.91
N SER A 62 8.45 3.70 19.15
CA SER A 62 8.54 2.28 19.46
C SER A 62 8.90 1.41 18.25
N PHE A 63 8.47 1.81 17.06
CA PHE A 63 8.67 1.10 15.80
C PHE A 63 9.17 2.10 14.74
N PRO A 64 10.47 2.45 14.78
CA PRO A 64 11.03 3.40 13.83
C PRO A 64 10.98 2.84 12.40
N PRO A 65 10.99 3.71 11.37
CA PRO A 65 11.02 3.29 9.98
C PRO A 65 12.21 2.36 9.68
N PRO A 66 12.07 1.44 8.72
CA PRO A 66 13.16 0.56 8.27
C PRO A 66 14.44 1.33 7.99
N GLN A 67 15.57 0.83 8.50
CA GLN A 67 16.89 1.44 8.29
C GLN A 67 17.67 0.79 7.13
N ASN A 68 17.23 -0.39 6.68
CA ASN A 68 17.86 -1.16 5.62
C ASN A 68 16.82 -2.02 4.87
N ALA A 69 17.20 -2.55 3.71
CA ALA A 69 16.32 -3.34 2.85
C ALA A 69 15.81 -4.64 3.51
N GLN A 70 16.54 -5.19 4.50
CA GLN A 70 16.09 -6.40 5.20
C GLN A 70 14.90 -6.11 6.12
N ASP A 71 14.88 -4.91 6.72
CA ASP A 71 13.78 -4.42 7.53
C ASP A 71 12.57 -4.02 6.69
N GLU A 72 12.78 -3.56 5.44
CA GLU A 72 11.70 -3.24 4.49
C GLU A 72 10.89 -4.46 4.05
N ILE A 73 11.45 -5.67 4.14
CA ILE A 73 10.75 -6.92 3.82
C ILE A 73 9.70 -7.27 4.89
N LYS A 74 9.81 -6.71 6.10
CA LYS A 74 8.94 -7.05 7.24
C LYS A 74 7.71 -6.13 7.23
N PRO A 75 6.52 -6.62 7.62
CA PRO A 75 5.32 -5.79 7.71
C PRO A 75 5.49 -4.64 8.71
N ASP A 76 4.85 -3.51 8.42
CA ASP A 76 4.94 -2.30 9.23
C ASP A 76 4.31 -2.46 10.62
N CYS A 77 5.16 -2.62 11.64
CA CYS A 77 4.75 -2.65 13.03
C CYS A 77 4.28 -1.29 13.58
N MET A 78 4.64 -0.17 12.95
CA MET A 78 4.16 1.15 13.35
C MET A 78 2.66 1.25 13.12
N SER A 79 2.18 0.84 11.95
CA SER A 79 0.75 0.79 11.65
C SER A 79 -0.03 -0.14 12.59
N GLU A 80 0.51 -1.32 12.92
CA GLU A 80 -0.13 -2.22 13.90
C GLU A 80 -0.21 -1.57 15.29
N CYS A 81 0.84 -0.87 15.72
CA CYS A 81 0.83 -0.12 16.96
C CYS A 81 -0.31 0.92 16.97
N VAL A 82 -0.45 1.71 15.91
CA VAL A 82 -1.51 2.73 15.80
C VAL A 82 -2.90 2.07 15.86
N MET A 83 -3.09 0.98 15.11
CA MET A 83 -4.37 0.25 15.07
C MET A 83 -4.76 -0.32 16.44
N ASN A 84 -3.78 -0.84 17.20
CA ASN A 84 -4.01 -1.32 18.56
C ASN A 84 -4.31 -0.17 19.54
N SER A 85 -3.52 0.90 19.50
CA SER A 85 -3.68 2.06 20.40
C SER A 85 -5.03 2.75 20.22
N THR A 86 -5.56 2.76 19.00
CA THR A 86 -6.87 3.33 18.66
C THR A 86 -8.03 2.35 18.84
N ARG A 87 -7.74 1.07 19.15
CA ARG A 87 -8.70 -0.05 19.25
C ARG A 87 -9.42 -0.36 17.94
N ILE A 88 -8.85 0.04 16.81
CA ILE A 88 -9.29 -0.45 15.50
C ILE A 88 -9.00 -1.94 15.41
N PHE A 89 -7.86 -2.38 15.95
CA PHE A 89 -7.62 -3.80 16.17
C PHE A 89 -8.11 -4.21 17.55
N ASP A 90 -8.84 -5.32 17.60
CA ASP A 90 -9.14 -6.01 18.85
C ASP A 90 -7.94 -6.84 19.35
N ARG A 91 -8.08 -7.49 20.51
CA ARG A 91 -7.01 -8.33 21.10
C ARG A 91 -6.62 -9.54 20.25
N ARG A 92 -7.42 -9.89 19.25
CA ARG A 92 -7.20 -10.99 18.30
C ARG A 92 -6.80 -10.47 16.90
N GLN A 93 -6.52 -9.17 16.77
CA GLN A 93 -6.19 -8.49 15.52
C GLN A 93 -7.32 -8.49 14.48
N ASN A 94 -8.57 -8.65 14.91
CA ASN A 94 -9.70 -8.39 14.03
C ASN A 94 -9.93 -6.89 13.93
N VAL A 95 -10.36 -6.45 12.75
CA VAL A 95 -10.68 -5.04 12.50
C VAL A 95 -12.06 -4.71 13.06
N ASN A 96 -12.14 -3.59 13.77
CA ASN A 96 -13.38 -2.98 14.22
C ASN A 96 -13.71 -1.79 13.31
N ASP A 97 -14.53 -2.04 12.30
CA ASP A 97 -14.90 -1.06 11.27
C ASP A 97 -15.53 0.20 11.84
N ALA A 98 -16.39 0.06 12.84
CA ALA A 98 -17.03 1.20 13.49
C ALA A 98 -15.99 2.08 14.18
N LYS A 99 -15.00 1.46 14.85
CA LYS A 99 -13.91 2.21 15.49
C LYS A 99 -12.97 2.84 14.47
N ALA A 100 -12.67 2.15 13.37
CA ALA A 100 -11.89 2.73 12.27
C ALA A 100 -12.58 3.98 11.71
N MET A 101 -13.87 3.88 11.41
CA MET A 101 -14.66 5.00 10.89
C MET A 101 -14.69 6.16 11.89
N GLU A 102 -14.94 5.90 13.16
CA GLU A 102 -14.89 6.90 14.22
C GLU A 102 -13.51 7.58 14.28
N THR A 103 -12.43 6.80 14.38
CA THR A 103 -11.07 7.30 14.55
C THR A 103 -10.59 8.15 13.37
N PHE A 104 -10.80 7.71 12.13
CA PHE A 104 -10.35 8.47 10.96
C PHE A 104 -11.18 9.74 10.70
N LEU A 105 -12.43 9.79 11.19
CA LEU A 105 -13.31 10.96 11.05
C LEU A 105 -13.26 11.91 12.25
N GLU A 106 -12.79 11.48 13.42
CA GLU A 106 -12.86 12.22 14.69
C GLU A 106 -12.40 13.68 14.57
N LYS A 107 -11.28 13.91 13.86
CA LYS A 107 -10.69 15.25 13.67
C LYS A 107 -11.36 16.08 12.59
N LEU A 108 -12.23 15.46 11.78
CA LEU A 108 -12.98 16.11 10.73
C LEU A 108 -14.34 16.46 11.32
N ASN A 109 -14.53 17.72 11.65
CA ASN A 109 -15.70 18.30 12.32
C ASN A 109 -17.07 18.16 11.57
N GLY A 110 -17.31 17.07 10.83
CA GLY A 110 -18.51 16.75 10.06
C GLY A 110 -18.76 17.63 8.83
N LYS A 111 -18.31 18.89 8.87
CA LYS A 111 -18.48 19.92 7.82
C LYS A 111 -17.23 20.12 6.97
N SER A 112 -16.14 19.44 7.29
CA SER A 112 -14.92 19.47 6.50
C SER A 112 -15.19 18.92 5.10
N VAL A 113 -14.64 19.58 4.07
CA VAL A 113 -14.66 19.06 2.68
C VAL A 113 -14.03 17.66 2.56
N TRP A 114 -13.24 17.26 3.55
CA TRP A 114 -12.60 15.96 3.64
C TRP A 114 -13.48 14.86 4.24
N ALA A 115 -14.57 15.18 4.95
CA ALA A 115 -15.32 14.20 5.73
C ALA A 115 -15.87 13.06 4.85
N GLU A 116 -16.55 13.40 3.75
CA GLU A 116 -17.09 12.41 2.83
C GLU A 116 -15.98 11.62 2.10
N ILE A 117 -14.88 12.29 1.74
CA ILE A 117 -13.72 11.66 1.08
C ILE A 117 -13.10 10.61 2.00
N VAL A 118 -12.88 10.97 3.27
CA VAL A 118 -12.28 10.08 4.27
C VAL A 118 -13.24 8.96 4.62
N GLN A 119 -14.54 9.22 4.77
CA GLN A 119 -15.53 8.18 5.02
C GLN A 119 -15.54 7.13 3.90
N LYS A 120 -15.54 7.57 2.63
CA LYS A 120 -15.48 6.66 1.46
C LYS A 120 -14.17 5.88 1.43
N ALA A 121 -13.05 6.55 1.65
CA ALA A 121 -11.73 5.92 1.70
C ALA A 121 -11.66 4.83 2.79
N VAL A 122 -12.09 5.15 4.01
CA VAL A 122 -12.10 4.18 5.13
C VAL A 122 -12.97 2.99 4.80
N LYS A 123 -14.20 3.20 4.32
CA LYS A 123 -15.08 2.10 3.95
C LYS A 123 -14.44 1.20 2.88
N GLN A 124 -13.95 1.79 1.80
CA GLN A 124 -13.33 1.03 0.71
C GLN A 124 -12.12 0.24 1.19
N CYS A 125 -11.23 0.84 1.98
CA CYS A 125 -10.03 0.19 2.46
C CYS A 125 -10.30 -0.94 3.46
N LEU A 126 -11.36 -0.83 4.26
CA LEU A 126 -11.81 -1.92 5.14
C LEU A 126 -12.39 -3.09 4.33
N ASP A 127 -13.27 -2.78 3.36
CA ASP A 127 -13.83 -3.78 2.44
C ASP A 127 -12.69 -4.51 1.67
N ASP A 128 -11.71 -3.77 1.16
CA ASP A 128 -10.54 -4.32 0.46
C ASP A 128 -9.65 -5.16 1.40
N ALA A 129 -9.51 -4.77 2.66
CA ALA A 129 -8.73 -5.52 3.64
C ALA A 129 -9.40 -6.85 4.00
N ASP A 130 -10.73 -6.89 4.15
CA ASP A 130 -11.47 -8.15 4.40
C ASP A 130 -11.35 -9.09 3.19
N ASN A 131 -11.47 -8.56 1.97
CA ASN A 131 -11.27 -9.33 0.73
C ASN A 131 -9.86 -9.92 0.60
N ARG A 132 -8.86 -9.37 1.32
CA ARG A 132 -7.46 -9.81 1.31
C ARG A 132 -7.05 -10.58 2.57
N LYS A 133 -7.96 -10.88 3.49
CA LYS A 133 -7.61 -11.52 4.78
C LYS A 133 -6.83 -12.83 4.63
N GLU A 134 -7.15 -13.62 3.61
CA GLU A 134 -6.49 -14.90 3.33
C GLU A 134 -5.07 -14.68 2.77
N GLU A 135 -4.88 -13.65 1.93
CA GLU A 135 -3.57 -13.21 1.46
C GLU A 135 -2.70 -12.78 2.65
N PHE A 136 -3.20 -11.89 3.50
CA PHE A 136 -2.47 -11.44 4.68
C PHE A 136 -2.11 -12.59 5.64
N SER A 137 -3.00 -13.58 5.80
CA SER A 137 -2.72 -14.76 6.62
C SER A 137 -1.59 -15.62 6.02
N ARG A 138 -1.53 -15.76 4.69
CA ARG A 138 -0.44 -16.46 4.02
C ARG A 138 0.88 -15.72 4.15
N ASP A 139 0.88 -14.40 3.90
CA ASP A 139 2.08 -13.57 3.99
C ASP A 139 2.66 -13.57 5.40
N MET A 140 1.78 -13.47 6.41
CA MET A 140 2.17 -13.60 7.82
C MET A 140 2.89 -14.91 8.11
N LYS A 141 2.34 -16.04 7.66
CA LYS A 141 2.96 -17.36 7.88
C LYS A 141 4.31 -17.46 7.17
N ALA A 142 4.41 -16.99 5.93
CA ALA A 142 5.65 -17.00 5.17
C ALA A 142 6.75 -16.17 5.84
N LEU A 143 6.40 -14.97 6.33
CA LEU A 143 7.33 -14.09 7.04
C LEU A 143 7.75 -14.66 8.39
N GLN A 144 6.83 -15.27 9.14
CA GLN A 144 7.16 -15.95 10.39
C GLN A 144 8.14 -17.12 10.18
N GLN A 145 7.98 -17.88 9.09
CA GLN A 145 8.93 -18.94 8.73
C GLN A 145 10.31 -18.37 8.37
N LYS A 146 10.34 -17.25 7.64
CA LYS A 146 11.58 -16.59 7.22
C LYS A 146 12.32 -15.92 8.38
N PHE A 147 11.60 -15.41 9.38
CA PHE A 147 12.15 -14.67 10.53
C PHE A 147 11.63 -15.23 11.87
N PRO A 148 11.98 -16.48 12.24
CA PRO A 148 11.33 -17.21 13.34
C PRO A 148 11.61 -16.66 14.75
N LYS A 149 12.58 -15.75 14.89
CA LYS A 149 12.94 -15.11 16.16
C LYS A 149 12.47 -13.66 16.27
N GLU A 150 11.81 -13.16 15.24
CA GLU A 150 11.38 -11.78 15.16
C GLU A 150 9.87 -11.66 15.36
N ARG A 151 9.44 -10.52 15.88
CA ARG A 151 8.01 -10.16 15.88
C ARG A 151 7.63 -9.78 14.46
N ILE A 152 6.70 -10.52 13.88
CA ILE A 152 6.04 -10.14 12.63
C ILE A 152 4.69 -9.49 12.98
N CYS A 153 4.46 -8.29 12.46
CA CYS A 153 3.22 -7.55 12.63
C CYS A 153 2.25 -7.81 11.46
N SER A 154 0.97 -7.52 11.68
CA SER A 154 -0.12 -7.76 10.74
C SER A 154 -0.01 -6.89 9.47
N PRO A 155 0.05 -7.49 8.27
CA PRO A 155 0.06 -6.77 6.99
C PRO A 155 -1.21 -5.94 6.79
N ALA A 156 -2.34 -6.39 7.35
CA ALA A 156 -3.61 -5.66 7.27
C ALA A 156 -3.51 -4.26 7.87
N ALA A 157 -2.69 -4.06 8.91
CA ALA A 157 -2.52 -2.76 9.55
C ALA A 157 -1.90 -1.74 8.60
N GLY A 158 -0.76 -2.11 8.00
CA GLY A 158 -0.07 -1.28 7.01
C GLY A 158 -0.95 -1.02 5.79
N PHE A 159 -1.60 -2.08 5.28
CA PHE A 159 -2.51 -1.96 4.14
C PHE A 159 -3.64 -0.95 4.38
N ILE A 160 -4.38 -1.06 5.49
CA ILE A 160 -5.51 -0.15 5.77
C ILE A 160 -5.02 1.29 5.89
N MET A 161 -3.95 1.52 6.66
CA MET A 161 -3.37 2.86 6.88
C MET A 161 -2.94 3.50 5.56
N GLU A 162 -2.17 2.76 4.75
CA GLU A 162 -1.69 3.23 3.47
C GLU A 162 -2.85 3.45 2.50
N CYS A 163 -3.76 2.48 2.39
CA CYS A 163 -4.93 2.59 1.51
C CYS A 163 -5.75 3.85 1.81
N VAL A 164 -6.03 4.15 3.09
CA VAL A 164 -6.78 5.35 3.48
C VAL A 164 -6.00 6.60 3.09
N HIS A 165 -4.71 6.67 3.42
CA HIS A 165 -3.85 7.82 3.09
C HIS A 165 -3.81 8.08 1.58
N VAL A 166 -3.56 7.04 0.80
CA VAL A 166 -3.51 7.09 -0.67
C VAL A 166 -4.86 7.51 -1.25
N SER A 167 -5.94 6.90 -0.77
CA SER A 167 -7.29 7.19 -1.26
C SER A 167 -7.70 8.64 -0.99
N VAL A 168 -7.40 9.16 0.20
CA VAL A 168 -7.66 10.57 0.53
C VAL A 168 -6.83 11.51 -0.35
N TYR A 169 -5.55 11.21 -0.58
CA TYR A 169 -4.70 12.03 -1.44
C TYR A 169 -5.18 12.02 -2.90
N LYS A 170 -5.46 10.84 -3.48
CA LYS A 170 -5.91 10.71 -4.88
C LYS A 170 -7.23 11.46 -5.14
N ASN A 171 -8.08 11.56 -4.11
CA ASN A 171 -9.36 12.27 -4.13
C ASN A 171 -9.27 13.69 -3.57
N CYS A 172 -8.09 14.31 -3.56
CA CYS A 172 -7.92 15.69 -3.14
C CYS A 172 -8.90 16.64 -3.88
N PRO A 173 -9.69 17.45 -3.16
CA PRO A 173 -10.61 18.41 -3.79
C PRO A 173 -9.89 19.36 -4.73
N ALA A 174 -10.49 19.68 -5.88
CA ALA A 174 -9.94 20.64 -6.83
C ALA A 174 -9.72 22.04 -6.22
N SER A 175 -10.51 22.41 -5.20
CA SER A 175 -10.34 23.67 -4.45
C SER A 175 -9.12 23.69 -3.53
N ILE A 176 -8.53 22.52 -3.24
CA ILE A 176 -7.34 22.39 -2.38
C ILE A 176 -6.10 22.04 -3.22
N PHE A 177 -6.26 21.20 -4.24
CA PHE A 177 -5.15 20.78 -5.08
C PHE A 177 -4.56 21.97 -5.83
N LYS A 178 -3.25 22.19 -5.70
CA LYS A 178 -2.55 23.32 -6.32
C LYS A 178 -2.19 23.04 -7.77
N ASP A 179 -3.19 23.04 -8.66
CA ASP A 179 -2.98 22.81 -10.10
C ASP A 179 -2.06 23.88 -10.75
N ASN A 180 -1.88 25.04 -10.12
CA ASN A 180 -0.97 26.10 -10.59
C ASN A 180 0.48 25.95 -10.12
N LEU A 181 0.77 25.05 -9.18
CA LEU A 181 2.13 24.80 -8.72
C LEU A 181 2.83 23.83 -9.70
N ALA A 182 4.02 24.22 -10.16
CA ALA A 182 4.80 23.44 -11.10
C ALA A 182 5.02 22.00 -10.59
N GLY A 183 4.76 21.00 -11.44
CA GLY A 183 4.88 19.58 -11.09
C GLY A 183 3.60 18.93 -10.56
N CYS A 184 2.69 19.68 -9.93
CA CYS A 184 1.48 19.11 -9.34
C CYS A 184 0.50 18.51 -10.37
N PRO A 185 0.23 19.13 -11.53
CA PRO A 185 -0.60 18.50 -12.57
C PRO A 185 -0.02 17.17 -13.08
N ALA A 186 1.31 17.04 -13.12
CA ALA A 186 1.97 15.81 -13.55
C ALA A 186 1.76 14.68 -12.54
N ILE A 187 1.87 14.97 -11.23
CA ILE A 187 1.55 14.02 -10.16
C ILE A 187 0.09 13.56 -10.26
N LYS A 188 -0.85 14.51 -10.41
CA LYS A 188 -2.28 14.22 -10.52
C LYS A 188 -2.57 13.31 -11.71
N LYS A 189 -1.99 13.60 -12.88
CA LYS A 189 -2.12 12.76 -14.08
C LYS A 189 -1.54 11.36 -13.83
N HIS A 190 -0.34 11.27 -13.27
CA HIS A 190 0.35 10.00 -13.01
C HIS A 190 -0.49 9.06 -12.13
N LEU A 191 -1.10 9.59 -11.08
CA LEU A 191 -1.89 8.79 -10.13
C LEU A 191 -3.30 8.46 -10.64
N ASN A 192 -3.97 9.40 -11.29
CA ASN A 192 -5.41 9.32 -11.56
C ASN A 192 -5.75 9.02 -13.02
N VAL A 193 -4.86 9.34 -13.97
CA VAL A 193 -5.06 9.06 -15.39
C VAL A 193 -4.24 7.85 -15.81
N ASP A 194 -2.96 7.83 -15.46
CA ASP A 194 -2.06 6.73 -15.81
C ASP A 194 -2.20 5.54 -14.82
N ASN A 195 -3.02 5.72 -13.76
CA ASN A 195 -3.32 4.75 -12.72
C ASN A 195 -2.06 4.12 -12.07
N CYS A 196 -1.01 4.91 -11.92
CA CYS A 196 0.23 4.46 -11.30
C CYS A 196 0.13 4.38 -9.77
N PRO A 197 0.86 3.44 -9.13
CA PRO A 197 0.86 3.32 -7.67
C PRO A 197 1.37 4.57 -6.97
N PHE A 198 0.84 4.88 -5.79
CA PHE A 198 1.18 6.11 -5.07
C PHE A 198 2.66 6.25 -4.75
N TYR A 199 3.33 5.17 -4.33
CA TYR A 199 4.75 5.21 -3.98
C TYR A 199 5.66 5.65 -5.14
N THR A 200 5.21 5.53 -6.40
CA THR A 200 5.99 5.92 -7.58
C THR A 200 6.10 7.44 -7.80
N ILE A 201 5.42 8.26 -6.99
CA ILE A 201 5.59 9.72 -7.02
C ILE A 201 6.69 10.21 -6.08
N PHE A 202 7.23 9.31 -5.25
CA PHE A 202 8.38 9.60 -4.40
C PHE A 202 9.65 9.10 -5.08
N PRO A 203 10.78 9.81 -4.92
CA PRO A 203 12.06 9.32 -5.42
C PRO A 203 12.40 7.99 -4.75
N GLU A 204 12.85 7.02 -5.55
CA GLU A 204 13.40 5.79 -5.00
C GLU A 204 14.57 6.14 -4.06
N LYS A 205 14.52 5.62 -2.83
CA LYS A 205 15.67 5.70 -1.93
C LYS A 205 16.80 4.91 -2.58
N LYS A 206 17.87 5.59 -3.02
CA LYS A 206 19.08 4.91 -3.50
C LYS A 206 19.54 3.94 -2.42
N ALA A 207 19.63 2.66 -2.75
CA ALA A 207 20.18 1.67 -1.84
C ALA A 207 21.54 2.15 -1.32
N PRO A 208 21.82 2.06 0.00
CA PRO A 208 23.13 2.42 0.53
C PRO A 208 24.20 1.58 -0.18
N LYS A 209 25.25 2.26 -0.68
CA LYS A 209 26.38 1.59 -1.33
C LYS A 209 26.94 0.55 -0.35
N PRO A 210 27.26 -0.68 -0.80
CA PRO A 210 27.85 -1.68 0.08
C PRO A 210 29.13 -1.11 0.68
N VAL A 211 29.16 -1.01 2.01
CA VAL A 211 30.36 -0.64 2.76
C VAL A 211 31.36 -1.78 2.56
N LYS A 212 32.41 -1.53 1.77
CA LYS A 212 33.55 -2.45 1.70
C LYS A 212 34.16 -2.51 3.10
N ARG A 213 34.01 -3.64 3.78
CA ARG A 213 34.76 -3.93 5.00
C ARG A 213 36.22 -4.13 4.56
N HIS A 214 37.11 -3.26 5.07
CA HIS A 214 38.56 -3.42 4.99
C HIS A 214 39.05 -4.38 6.06
#